data_AF-A0A7V9K2Z7-F1
#
_entry.id   AF-A0A7V9K2Z7-F1
#
_cell.length_a   1.000
_cell.length_b   1.000
_cell.length_c   1.000
_cell.angle_alpha   90.00
_cell.angle_beta   90.00
_cell.angle_gamma   90.00
#
_symmetry.space_group_name_H-M   'P 1'
#
loop_
_entity.id
_entity.type
_entity.pdbx_description
1 polymer ?
#
loop_
_entity_poly.entity_id
_entity_poly.type
_entity_poly.pdbx_seq_one_letter_code
_entity_poly.pdbx_strand_id
1 'polypeptide(L)'
;MLPLQGSRPLGEFFELIGSTDLFPDSPPVSGDAARLYRRWAFESAALDLALRQAGRSFADVIGRPSKPLTFVVSRRLGDEDPAGALDAILAKYPRSRFKLDPTESWSAEVVEQLSRHDRVDVVDLKGHYKDTPVDLTPDADLYKRVAEAFPTAWIEDPAFTDETRPALEPFKDRFTWDAPLHSVADIDALETPPHAINIKPSRFGPVETLFAVYELCEERGIEPYAGGQGELGPGRGQIQYLASVFHPDASNDTAPKAYNAAELGDGLPEPPRELAIADRGFRLDEPAG
;
A
#
# COMPACT_ATOMS: atom_id res chain seq x y z
N MET A 1 -0.24 2.78 32.69
CA MET A 1 0.81 1.90 32.12
C MET A 1 0.12 0.64 31.62
N LEU A 2 0.31 0.25 30.34
CA LEU A 2 -0.34 -0.94 29.79
C LEU A 2 0.27 -2.22 30.41
N PRO A 3 -0.52 -3.26 30.73
CA PRO A 3 -0.04 -4.49 31.38
C PRO A 3 0.64 -5.46 30.40
N LEU A 4 1.59 -4.97 29.59
CA LEU A 4 2.23 -5.74 28.51
C LEU A 4 3.52 -6.45 28.94
N GLN A 5 3.98 -6.22 30.17
CA GLN A 5 5.24 -6.80 30.67
C GLN A 5 5.13 -8.32 30.87
N GLY A 6 6.25 -9.02 30.74
CA GLY A 6 6.36 -10.46 30.98
C GLY A 6 6.84 -11.26 29.76
N SER A 7 7.03 -12.56 29.96
CA SER A 7 7.35 -13.53 28.90
C SER A 7 6.09 -14.31 28.52
N ARG A 8 5.88 -14.52 27.23
CA ARG A 8 4.75 -15.29 26.70
C ARG A 8 5.02 -15.77 25.27
N PRO A 9 4.38 -16.86 24.82
CA PRO A 9 4.29 -17.21 23.40
C PRO A 9 3.72 -16.06 22.56
N LEU A 10 4.14 -15.96 21.29
CA LEU A 10 3.72 -14.88 20.40
C LEU A 10 2.19 -14.83 20.22
N GLY A 11 1.54 -15.98 20.07
CA GLY A 11 0.08 -16.07 19.96
C GLY A 11 -0.64 -15.49 21.18
N GLU A 12 -0.19 -15.84 22.40
CA GLU A 12 -0.74 -15.27 23.64
C GLU A 12 -0.48 -13.75 23.76
N PHE A 13 0.59 -13.23 23.15
CA PHE A 13 0.79 -11.78 23.06
C PHE A 13 -0.21 -11.13 22.10
N PHE A 14 -0.50 -11.74 20.95
CA PHE A 14 -1.51 -11.23 20.02
C PHE A 14 -2.91 -11.23 20.66
N GLU A 15 -3.28 -12.28 21.40
CA GLU A 15 -4.52 -12.32 22.18
C GLU A 15 -4.58 -11.21 23.26
N LEU A 16 -3.47 -10.98 23.97
CA LEU A 16 -3.39 -9.88 24.94
C LEU A 16 -3.57 -8.52 24.24
N ILE A 17 -2.88 -8.28 23.13
CA ILE A 17 -2.98 -7.01 22.39
C ILE A 17 -4.40 -6.81 21.86
N GLY A 18 -5.03 -7.86 21.34
CA GLY A 18 -6.40 -7.81 20.83
C GLY A 18 -7.47 -7.55 21.91
N SER A 19 -7.19 -7.90 23.17
CA SER A 19 -8.09 -7.65 24.31
C SER A 19 -7.78 -6.37 25.10
N THR A 20 -6.65 -5.71 24.82
CA THR A 20 -6.19 -4.52 25.55
C THR A 20 -6.65 -3.24 24.85
N ASP A 21 -7.25 -2.30 25.59
CA ASP A 21 -7.41 -0.93 25.07
C ASP A 21 -6.06 -0.23 25.01
N LEU A 22 -5.54 -0.08 23.80
CA LEU A 22 -4.25 0.57 23.54
C LEU A 22 -4.32 2.10 23.66
N PHE A 23 -5.50 2.66 23.96
CA PHE A 23 -5.76 4.10 24.11
C PHE A 23 -6.37 4.43 25.50
N PRO A 24 -5.68 4.10 26.60
CA PRO A 24 -6.28 4.14 27.95
C PRO A 24 -6.57 5.54 28.48
N ASP A 25 -5.86 6.55 27.98
CA ASP A 25 -5.94 7.92 28.50
C ASP A 25 -6.92 8.80 27.70
N SER A 26 -7.11 8.49 26.41
CA SER A 26 -8.01 9.23 25.51
C SER A 26 -8.30 8.43 24.24
N PRO A 27 -9.49 8.60 23.63
CA PRO A 27 -9.78 7.98 22.34
C PRO A 27 -8.82 8.47 21.24
N PRO A 28 -8.60 7.67 20.19
CA PRO A 28 -7.73 8.07 19.09
C PRO A 28 -8.24 9.33 18.38
N VAL A 29 -7.32 10.27 18.12
CA VAL A 29 -7.61 11.53 17.42
C VAL A 29 -7.98 11.30 15.94
N SER A 30 -7.42 10.25 15.32
CA SER A 30 -7.62 9.91 13.91
C SER A 30 -8.72 8.86 13.68
N GLY A 31 -9.68 8.75 14.61
CA GLY A 31 -10.78 7.78 14.52
C GLY A 31 -10.37 6.32 14.75
N ASP A 32 -11.28 5.40 14.47
CA ASP A 32 -11.11 3.98 14.82
C ASP A 32 -10.00 3.27 14.04
N ALA A 33 -9.65 3.74 12.84
CA ALA A 33 -8.52 3.20 12.06
C ALA A 33 -7.20 3.23 12.85
N ALA A 34 -7.01 4.23 13.73
CA ALA A 34 -5.82 4.34 14.57
C ALA A 34 -5.67 3.16 15.56
N ARG A 35 -6.77 2.47 15.90
CA ARG A 35 -6.72 1.26 16.73
C ARG A 35 -6.04 0.12 15.99
N LEU A 36 -6.36 -0.06 14.70
CA LEU A 36 -5.73 -1.06 13.83
C LEU A 36 -4.26 -0.72 13.60
N TYR A 37 -3.94 0.54 13.32
CA TYR A 37 -2.55 0.99 13.15
C TYR A 37 -1.70 0.71 14.39
N ARG A 38 -2.26 0.99 15.57
CA ARG A 38 -1.57 0.75 16.84
C ARG A 38 -1.45 -0.74 17.15
N ARG A 39 -2.47 -1.54 16.84
CA ARG A 39 -2.41 -3.00 16.95
C ARG A 39 -1.29 -3.57 16.07
N TRP A 40 -1.25 -3.20 14.79
CA TRP A 40 -0.17 -3.59 13.88
C TRP A 40 1.21 -3.20 14.39
N ALA A 41 1.36 -2.00 14.97
CA ALA A 41 2.64 -1.57 15.53
C ALA A 41 3.13 -2.49 16.66
N PHE A 42 2.25 -2.95 17.55
CA PHE A 42 2.62 -3.90 18.60
C PHE A 42 2.86 -5.30 18.06
N GLU A 43 1.96 -5.83 17.25
CA GLU A 43 2.06 -7.20 16.76
C GLU A 43 3.25 -7.39 15.81
N SER A 44 3.52 -6.44 14.91
CA SER A 44 4.68 -6.52 14.02
C SER A 44 6.02 -6.39 14.75
N ALA A 45 6.09 -5.58 15.82
CA ALA A 45 7.27 -5.48 16.68
C ALA A 45 7.50 -6.77 17.50
N ALA A 46 6.42 -7.37 18.02
CA ALA A 46 6.50 -8.64 18.73
C ALA A 46 6.89 -9.79 17.79
N LEU A 47 6.39 -9.79 16.55
CA LEU A 47 6.80 -10.74 15.51
C LEU A 47 8.31 -10.62 15.21
N ASP A 48 8.83 -9.41 15.00
CA ASP A 48 10.28 -9.20 14.81
C ASP A 48 11.07 -9.75 16.01
N LEU A 49 10.66 -9.40 17.23
CA LEU A 49 11.35 -9.83 18.44
C LEU A 49 11.33 -11.35 18.60
N ALA A 50 10.17 -11.99 18.41
CA ALA A 50 10.02 -13.43 18.55
C ALA A 50 10.89 -14.19 17.53
N LEU A 51 10.89 -13.75 16.27
CA LEU A 51 11.74 -14.32 15.21
C LEU A 51 13.24 -14.18 15.54
N ARG A 52 13.65 -13.01 16.06
CA ARG A 52 15.04 -12.78 16.48
C ARG A 52 15.46 -13.68 17.65
N GLN A 53 14.59 -13.83 18.64
CA GLN A 53 14.80 -14.74 19.77
C GLN A 53 14.87 -16.21 19.33
N ALA A 54 14.06 -16.59 18.33
CA ALA A 54 14.09 -17.92 17.72
C ALA A 54 15.28 -18.14 16.77
N GLY A 55 16.05 -17.11 16.44
CA GLY A 55 17.16 -17.21 15.51
C GLY A 55 16.74 -17.43 14.04
N ARG A 56 15.52 -17.05 13.68
CA ARG A 56 14.92 -17.27 12.34
C ARG A 56 14.64 -15.93 11.65
N SER A 57 14.65 -15.91 10.33
CA SER A 57 14.13 -14.79 9.53
C SER A 57 12.65 -15.00 9.21
N PHE A 58 11.96 -13.92 8.87
CA PHE A 58 10.57 -13.98 8.40
C PHE A 58 10.40 -14.89 7.18
N ALA A 59 11.19 -14.67 6.11
CA ALA A 59 11.15 -15.49 4.89
C ALA A 59 11.33 -16.99 5.16
N ASP A 60 12.25 -17.35 6.07
CA ASP A 60 12.50 -18.73 6.48
C ASP A 60 11.29 -19.35 7.21
N VAL A 61 10.66 -18.63 8.14
CA VAL A 61 9.45 -19.12 8.83
C VAL A 61 8.25 -19.23 7.89
N ILE A 62 8.09 -18.29 6.95
CA ILE A 62 7.05 -18.35 5.92
C ILE A 62 7.33 -19.44 4.87
N GLY A 63 8.59 -19.90 4.76
CA GLY A 63 8.99 -20.88 3.75
C GLY A 63 9.03 -20.30 2.33
N ARG A 64 9.15 -18.98 2.20
CA ARG A 64 9.18 -18.26 0.92
C ARG A 64 10.40 -17.34 0.88
N PRO A 65 11.36 -17.54 -0.05
CA PRO A 65 12.50 -16.65 -0.16
C PRO A 65 12.05 -15.26 -0.65
N SER A 66 12.68 -14.22 -0.14
CA SER A 66 12.56 -12.87 -0.72
C SER A 66 13.12 -12.84 -2.13
N LYS A 67 12.53 -12.03 -2.99
CA LYS A 67 13.01 -11.72 -4.35
C LYS A 67 13.31 -10.22 -4.49
N PRO A 68 14.04 -9.78 -5.54
CA PRO A 68 14.12 -8.37 -5.91
C PRO A 68 12.74 -7.70 -5.94
N LEU A 69 12.61 -6.57 -5.26
CA LEU A 69 11.35 -5.86 -5.12
C LEU A 69 11.16 -4.82 -6.23
N THR A 70 10.15 -5.01 -7.05
CA THR A 70 9.57 -3.97 -7.92
C THR A 70 8.70 -3.05 -7.08
N PHE A 71 8.78 -1.74 -7.35
CA PHE A 71 7.96 -0.73 -6.70
C PHE A 71 7.62 0.40 -7.66
N VAL A 72 6.50 1.08 -7.40
CA VAL A 72 6.08 2.30 -8.07
C VAL A 72 6.44 3.52 -7.24
N VAL A 73 6.59 4.66 -7.91
CA VAL A 73 6.68 5.99 -7.29
C VAL A 73 5.26 6.55 -7.21
N SER A 74 4.74 6.65 -5.98
CA SER A 74 3.38 7.15 -5.72
C SER A 74 3.39 8.67 -5.57
N ARG A 75 2.62 9.38 -6.41
CA ARG A 75 2.58 10.84 -6.44
C ARG A 75 1.18 11.37 -6.66
N ARG A 76 0.76 12.28 -5.78
CA ARG A 76 -0.21 13.31 -6.13
C ARG A 76 0.53 14.46 -6.80
N LEU A 77 0.39 14.56 -8.12
CA LEU A 77 1.02 15.62 -8.90
C LEU A 77 0.32 16.95 -8.58
N GLY A 78 1.09 18.05 -8.48
CA GLY A 78 0.52 19.38 -8.28
C GLY A 78 -0.20 19.89 -9.53
N ASP A 79 -1.03 20.93 -9.37
CA ASP A 79 -1.92 21.39 -10.44
C ASP A 79 -1.23 22.23 -11.54
N GLU A 80 -0.05 22.80 -11.27
CA GLU A 80 0.60 23.74 -12.20
C GLU A 80 1.22 23.06 -13.43
N ASP A 81 1.97 21.98 -13.25
CA ASP A 81 2.62 21.22 -14.34
C ASP A 81 2.79 19.73 -13.98
N PRO A 82 1.70 18.93 -14.01
CA PRO A 82 1.77 17.51 -13.70
C PRO A 82 2.71 16.73 -14.63
N ALA A 83 2.70 17.03 -15.93
CA ALA A 83 3.50 16.32 -16.93
C ALA A 83 4.99 16.64 -16.75
N GLY A 84 5.35 17.92 -16.57
CA GLY A 84 6.73 18.32 -16.29
C GLY A 84 7.27 17.75 -14.98
N ALA A 85 6.42 17.60 -13.95
CA ALA A 85 6.81 16.93 -12.71
C ALA A 85 7.13 15.44 -12.94
N LEU A 86 6.37 14.76 -13.80
CA LEU A 86 6.63 13.38 -14.18
C LEU A 86 7.92 13.25 -15.01
N ASP A 87 8.10 14.15 -15.98
CA ASP A 87 9.31 14.24 -16.81
C ASP A 87 10.58 14.46 -15.98
N ALA A 88 10.51 15.32 -14.96
CA ALA A 88 11.63 15.56 -14.06
C ALA A 88 12.06 14.31 -13.30
N ILE A 89 11.09 13.45 -12.90
CA ILE A 89 11.40 12.17 -12.27
C ILE A 89 12.02 11.21 -13.30
N LEU A 90 11.41 11.06 -14.48
CA LEU A 90 11.87 10.15 -15.52
C LEU A 90 13.24 10.52 -16.09
N ALA A 91 13.59 11.81 -16.12
CA ALA A 91 14.92 12.28 -16.51
C ALA A 91 16.02 11.78 -15.56
N LYS A 92 15.69 11.59 -14.27
CA LYS A 92 16.63 11.07 -13.26
C LYS A 92 16.54 9.55 -13.11
N TYR A 93 15.33 9.00 -13.17
CA TYR A 93 14.99 7.62 -12.88
C TYR A 93 14.13 7.04 -14.02
N PRO A 94 14.74 6.72 -15.18
CA PRO A 94 14.02 6.35 -16.41
C PRO A 94 13.27 5.00 -16.30
N ARG A 95 13.54 4.21 -15.25
CA ARG A 95 12.85 2.95 -14.99
C ARG A 95 11.63 3.11 -14.08
N SER A 96 11.39 4.29 -13.53
CA SER A 96 10.25 4.53 -12.64
C SER A 96 8.92 4.21 -13.34
N ARG A 97 8.06 3.53 -12.58
CA ARG A 97 6.63 3.36 -12.85
C ARG A 97 5.86 4.06 -11.74
N PHE A 98 4.61 4.42 -11.99
CA PHE A 98 3.89 5.37 -11.16
C PHE A 98 2.55 4.84 -10.69
N LYS A 99 2.24 5.16 -9.44
CA LYS A 99 0.88 5.27 -8.94
C LYS A 99 0.55 6.75 -8.88
N LEU A 100 -0.51 7.17 -9.56
CA LEU A 100 -0.92 8.58 -9.58
C LEU A 100 -2.27 8.75 -8.92
N ASP A 101 -2.44 9.89 -8.25
CA ASP A 101 -3.71 10.33 -7.67
C ASP A 101 -4.29 11.42 -8.59
N PRO A 102 -5.28 11.12 -9.46
CA PRO A 102 -5.95 12.14 -10.26
C PRO A 102 -6.58 13.21 -9.37
N THR A 103 -6.59 14.46 -9.84
CA THR A 103 -7.24 15.58 -9.16
C THR A 103 -8.31 16.20 -10.06
N GLU A 104 -9.19 17.01 -9.48
CA GLU A 104 -10.27 17.72 -10.21
C GLU A 104 -9.73 18.64 -11.32
N SER A 105 -8.45 19.05 -11.23
CA SER A 105 -7.79 19.90 -12.22
C SER A 105 -7.31 19.15 -13.48
N TRP A 106 -7.33 17.82 -13.49
CA TRP A 106 -6.80 17.01 -14.58
C TRP A 106 -7.68 17.09 -15.83
N SER A 107 -7.31 18.01 -16.73
CA SER A 107 -7.94 18.17 -18.04
C SER A 107 -7.63 16.99 -18.99
N ALA A 108 -8.34 16.93 -20.12
CA ALA A 108 -8.03 15.98 -21.19
C ALA A 108 -6.59 16.09 -21.69
N GLU A 109 -6.05 17.31 -21.78
CA GLU A 109 -4.68 17.56 -22.20
C GLU A 109 -3.67 17.04 -21.18
N VAL A 110 -3.88 17.29 -19.88
CA VAL A 110 -3.01 16.77 -18.80
C VAL A 110 -2.98 15.25 -18.84
N VAL A 111 -4.16 14.61 -18.91
CA VAL A 111 -4.25 13.15 -18.94
C VAL A 111 -3.56 12.57 -20.18
N GLU A 112 -3.75 13.18 -21.36
CA GLU A 112 -3.07 12.74 -22.59
C GLU A 112 -1.55 12.88 -22.48
N GLN A 113 -1.05 13.96 -21.88
CA GLN A 113 0.39 14.14 -21.68
C GLN A 113 0.95 13.06 -20.75
N LEU A 114 0.30 12.81 -19.61
CA LEU A 114 0.71 11.77 -18.66
C LEU A 114 0.66 10.36 -19.27
N SER A 115 -0.33 10.05 -20.12
CA SER A 115 -0.47 8.73 -20.72
C SER A 115 0.60 8.41 -21.77
N ARG A 116 1.19 9.43 -22.42
CA ARG A 116 2.25 9.23 -23.43
C ARG A 116 3.50 8.53 -22.90
N HIS A 117 3.73 8.54 -21.59
CA HIS A 117 4.90 7.89 -20.99
C HIS A 117 4.77 6.37 -20.92
N ASP A 118 3.55 5.81 -20.89
CA ASP A 118 3.31 4.38 -20.65
C ASP A 118 3.98 3.84 -19.37
N ARG A 119 3.94 4.66 -18.31
CA ARG A 119 4.57 4.38 -17.00
C ARG A 119 3.61 4.33 -15.83
N VAL A 120 2.30 4.48 -16.05
CA VAL A 120 1.31 4.50 -14.96
C VAL A 120 0.75 3.10 -14.77
N ASP A 121 0.94 2.55 -13.58
CA ASP A 121 0.46 1.22 -13.18
C ASP A 121 -0.87 1.29 -12.43
N VAL A 122 -1.07 2.37 -11.67
CA VAL A 122 -2.24 2.54 -10.81
C VAL A 122 -2.69 3.98 -10.87
N VAL A 123 -3.99 4.18 -11.03
CA VAL A 123 -4.67 5.46 -10.87
C VAL A 123 -5.63 5.35 -9.69
N ASP A 124 -5.41 6.14 -8.65
CA ASP A 124 -6.12 6.03 -7.39
C ASP A 124 -7.14 7.17 -7.25
N LEU A 125 -8.41 6.81 -7.41
CA LEU A 125 -9.53 7.73 -7.51
C LEU A 125 -10.09 8.15 -6.15
N LYS A 126 -9.57 7.60 -5.04
CA LYS A 126 -9.89 8.01 -3.67
C LYS A 126 -11.38 8.09 -3.34
N GLY A 127 -12.24 7.35 -4.04
CA GLY A 127 -13.70 7.47 -3.97
C GLY A 127 -14.31 7.06 -2.63
N HIS A 128 -13.52 6.46 -1.75
CA HIS A 128 -13.90 6.01 -0.41
C HIS A 128 -13.37 6.92 0.72
N TYR A 129 -12.64 7.98 0.39
CA TYR A 129 -12.16 8.96 1.37
C TYR A 129 -13.18 10.11 1.50
N LYS A 130 -13.44 10.53 2.74
CA LYS A 130 -14.34 11.64 3.10
C LYS A 130 -13.77 12.43 4.26
N ASP A 131 -13.82 13.75 4.12
CA ASP A 131 -13.26 14.74 5.04
C ASP A 131 -11.75 14.53 5.29
N THR A 132 -11.01 14.07 4.27
CA THR A 132 -9.56 13.85 4.34
C THR A 132 -8.78 14.73 3.36
N PRO A 133 -7.47 14.96 3.59
CA PRO A 133 -6.64 15.73 2.66
C PRO A 133 -6.51 15.12 1.26
N VAL A 134 -6.88 13.85 1.07
CA VAL A 134 -6.74 13.12 -0.20
C VAL A 134 -8.07 12.86 -0.88
N ASP A 135 -9.15 13.47 -0.41
CA ASP A 135 -10.47 13.32 -1.02
C ASP A 135 -10.48 13.76 -2.48
N LEU A 136 -11.26 13.03 -3.26
CA LEU A 136 -11.63 13.38 -4.63
C LEU A 136 -13.15 13.29 -4.74
N THR A 137 -13.79 14.38 -5.15
CA THR A 137 -15.22 14.37 -5.45
C THR A 137 -15.45 13.42 -6.64
N PRO A 138 -16.35 12.42 -6.55
CA PRO A 138 -16.64 11.55 -7.68
C PRO A 138 -17.09 12.35 -8.90
N ASP A 139 -16.47 12.10 -10.05
CA ASP A 139 -16.73 12.80 -11.31
C ASP A 139 -16.67 11.78 -12.47
N ALA A 140 -17.80 11.58 -13.15
CA ALA A 140 -17.93 10.60 -14.22
C ALA A 140 -17.05 10.90 -15.44
N ASP A 141 -16.85 12.19 -15.77
CA ASP A 141 -16.04 12.60 -16.91
C ASP A 141 -14.55 12.42 -16.62
N LEU A 142 -14.09 12.78 -15.42
CA LEU A 142 -12.71 12.53 -14.98
C LEU A 142 -12.43 11.02 -14.94
N TYR A 143 -13.33 10.25 -14.33
CA TYR A 143 -13.18 8.80 -14.18
C TYR A 143 -13.08 8.11 -15.54
N LYS A 144 -13.98 8.44 -16.47
CA LYS A 144 -13.94 7.90 -17.84
C LYS A 144 -12.63 8.27 -18.54
N ARG A 145 -12.25 9.56 -18.50
CA ARG A 145 -11.04 10.07 -19.15
C ARG A 145 -9.78 9.35 -18.67
N VAL A 146 -9.63 9.21 -17.36
CA VAL A 146 -8.49 8.50 -16.76
C VAL A 146 -8.53 7.01 -17.13
N ALA A 147 -9.69 6.36 -17.03
CA ALA A 147 -9.82 4.95 -17.37
C ALA A 147 -9.49 4.68 -18.85
N GLU A 148 -9.91 5.53 -19.78
CA GLU A 148 -9.62 5.40 -21.22
C GLU A 148 -8.14 5.65 -21.54
N ALA A 149 -7.52 6.65 -20.89
CA ALA A 149 -6.15 7.05 -21.19
C ALA A 149 -5.08 6.11 -20.62
N PHE A 150 -5.38 5.40 -19.53
CA PHE A 150 -4.48 4.43 -18.90
C PHE A 150 -5.07 3.02 -19.04
N PRO A 151 -4.98 2.39 -20.23
CA PRO A 151 -5.71 1.16 -20.55
C PRO A 151 -5.24 -0.07 -19.76
N THR A 152 -4.01 -0.04 -19.24
CA THR A 152 -3.39 -1.14 -18.48
C THR A 152 -3.33 -0.88 -16.98
N ALA A 153 -3.63 0.35 -16.53
CA ALA A 153 -3.52 0.71 -15.12
C ALA A 153 -4.68 0.13 -14.31
N TRP A 154 -4.40 -0.29 -13.08
CA TRP A 154 -5.43 -0.54 -12.09
C TRP A 154 -6.14 0.76 -11.71
N ILE A 155 -7.47 0.69 -11.56
CA ILE A 155 -8.33 1.78 -11.10
C ILE A 155 -8.59 1.52 -9.61
N GLU A 156 -7.83 2.18 -8.74
CA GLU A 156 -7.92 1.99 -7.28
C GLU A 156 -9.02 2.88 -6.68
N ASP A 157 -9.83 2.28 -5.79
CA ASP A 157 -10.86 2.93 -5.01
C ASP A 157 -11.85 3.81 -5.83
N PRO A 158 -12.44 3.33 -6.94
CA PRO A 158 -13.47 4.08 -7.65
C PRO A 158 -14.72 4.24 -6.78
N ALA A 159 -15.25 5.45 -6.66
CA ALA A 159 -16.63 5.61 -6.20
C ALA A 159 -17.57 5.07 -7.29
N PHE A 160 -18.22 3.93 -7.06
CA PHE A 160 -19.05 3.24 -8.07
C PHE A 160 -20.55 3.46 -7.85
N THR A 161 -20.99 4.72 -7.98
CA THR A 161 -22.35 5.20 -7.71
C THR A 161 -23.21 5.25 -8.97
N ASP A 162 -24.51 5.58 -8.86
CA ASP A 162 -25.40 5.74 -10.02
C ASP A 162 -24.88 6.77 -11.04
N GLU A 163 -24.16 7.80 -10.58
CA GLU A 163 -23.58 8.86 -11.41
C GLU A 163 -22.35 8.39 -12.21
N THR A 164 -21.41 7.71 -11.54
CA THR A 164 -20.12 7.31 -12.14
C THR A 164 -20.17 5.94 -12.80
N ARG A 165 -21.16 5.10 -12.44
CA ARG A 165 -21.31 3.74 -12.93
C ARG A 165 -21.32 3.63 -14.45
N PRO A 166 -22.11 4.43 -15.21
CA PRO A 166 -22.09 4.35 -16.67
C PRO A 166 -20.72 4.65 -17.29
N ALA A 167 -19.93 5.51 -16.65
CA ALA A 167 -18.58 5.87 -17.09
C ALA A 167 -17.56 4.76 -16.82
N LEU A 168 -17.70 4.03 -15.71
CA LEU A 168 -16.73 3.03 -15.28
C LEU A 168 -17.11 1.57 -15.59
N GLU A 169 -18.38 1.28 -15.89
CA GLU A 169 -18.87 -0.08 -16.22
C GLU A 169 -17.97 -0.82 -17.24
N PRO A 170 -17.47 -0.19 -18.33
CA PRO A 170 -16.60 -0.86 -19.29
C PRO A 170 -15.21 -1.25 -18.76
N PHE A 171 -14.82 -0.78 -17.57
CA PHE A 171 -13.47 -0.89 -17.03
C PHE A 171 -13.39 -1.67 -15.72
N LYS A 172 -14.48 -2.33 -15.30
CA LYS A 172 -14.59 -3.07 -14.03
C LYS A 172 -13.50 -4.10 -13.79
N ASP A 173 -13.03 -4.76 -14.85
CA ASP A 173 -11.97 -5.78 -14.75
C ASP A 173 -10.64 -5.19 -14.25
N ARG A 174 -10.50 -3.86 -14.22
CA ARG A 174 -9.33 -3.16 -13.68
C ARG A 174 -9.58 -2.53 -12.31
N PHE A 175 -10.72 -2.77 -11.67
CA PHE A 175 -10.95 -2.25 -10.33
C PHE A 175 -10.04 -2.97 -9.32
N THR A 176 -9.44 -2.17 -8.45
CA THR A 176 -8.73 -2.60 -7.25
C THR A 176 -9.17 -1.74 -6.08
N TRP A 177 -8.91 -2.20 -4.86
CA TRP A 177 -9.44 -1.59 -3.64
C TRP A 177 -8.35 -1.48 -2.58
N ASP A 178 -8.38 -0.38 -1.84
CA ASP A 178 -7.53 -0.08 -0.68
C ASP A 178 -8.40 0.31 0.52
N ALA A 179 -9.00 1.50 0.47
CA ALA A 179 -9.66 2.12 1.60
C ALA A 179 -10.73 1.25 2.29
N PRO A 180 -11.59 0.51 1.58
CA PRO A 180 -12.63 -0.29 2.23
C PRO A 180 -12.11 -1.60 2.84
N LEU A 181 -10.87 -2.01 2.59
CA LEU A 181 -10.38 -3.33 2.97
C LEU A 181 -9.74 -3.35 4.37
N HIS A 182 -10.38 -4.03 5.32
CA HIS A 182 -9.87 -4.24 6.67
C HIS A 182 -9.81 -5.72 7.08
N SER A 183 -10.39 -6.62 6.27
CA SER A 183 -10.52 -8.05 6.54
C SER A 183 -10.90 -8.84 5.27
N VAL A 184 -10.91 -10.17 5.37
CA VAL A 184 -11.45 -11.07 4.34
C VAL A 184 -12.93 -10.77 4.06
N ALA A 185 -13.71 -10.44 5.10
CA ALA A 185 -15.13 -10.16 4.96
C ALA A 185 -15.40 -8.91 4.11
N ASP A 186 -14.50 -7.91 4.16
CA ASP A 186 -14.63 -6.71 3.32
C ASP A 186 -14.39 -7.05 1.84
N ILE A 187 -13.46 -7.97 1.55
CA ILE A 187 -13.19 -8.45 0.19
C ILE A 187 -14.40 -9.24 -0.34
N ASP A 188 -14.99 -10.10 0.49
CA ASP A 188 -16.20 -10.87 0.15
C ASP A 188 -17.43 -9.96 -0.08
N ALA A 189 -17.46 -8.78 0.54
CA ALA A 189 -18.56 -7.82 0.43
C ALA A 189 -18.45 -6.87 -0.78
N LEU A 190 -17.34 -6.91 -1.53
CA LEU A 190 -17.16 -6.06 -2.70
C LEU A 190 -18.23 -6.36 -3.77
N GLU A 191 -18.86 -5.30 -4.29
CA GLU A 191 -19.84 -5.43 -5.38
C GLU A 191 -19.20 -6.02 -6.64
N THR A 192 -17.94 -5.65 -6.90
CA THR A 192 -17.15 -6.15 -8.03
C THR A 192 -15.99 -6.98 -7.48
N PRO A 193 -15.97 -8.31 -7.73
CA PRO A 193 -14.84 -9.16 -7.35
C PRO A 193 -13.54 -8.65 -7.97
N PRO A 194 -12.49 -8.41 -7.18
CA PRO A 194 -11.26 -7.82 -7.70
C PRO A 194 -10.34 -8.85 -8.33
N HIS A 195 -9.60 -8.42 -9.35
CA HIS A 195 -8.43 -9.16 -9.85
C HIS A 195 -7.16 -8.84 -9.08
N ALA A 196 -7.10 -7.66 -8.45
CA ALA A 196 -5.99 -7.23 -7.62
C ALA A 196 -6.50 -6.44 -6.40
N ILE A 197 -5.73 -6.45 -5.30
CA ILE A 197 -6.03 -5.63 -4.11
C ILE A 197 -4.78 -4.98 -3.53
N ASN A 198 -4.97 -3.76 -3.00
CA ASN A 198 -3.95 -3.07 -2.23
C ASN A 198 -3.91 -3.60 -0.80
N ILE A 199 -2.72 -3.99 -0.33
CA ILE A 199 -2.51 -4.47 1.03
C ILE A 199 -1.70 -3.44 1.84
N LYS A 200 -2.34 -2.93 2.89
CA LYS A 200 -1.70 -2.11 3.94
C LYS A 200 -1.80 -2.84 5.29
N PRO A 201 -0.71 -3.47 5.78
CA PRO A 201 -0.74 -4.26 7.02
C PRO A 201 -1.35 -3.54 8.22
N SER A 202 -1.05 -2.24 8.36
CA SER A 202 -1.62 -1.39 9.40
C SER A 202 -3.15 -1.25 9.29
N ARG A 203 -3.71 -1.21 8.08
CA ARG A 203 -5.16 -1.11 7.85
C ARG A 203 -5.90 -2.37 8.28
N PHE A 204 -5.29 -3.54 8.11
CA PHE A 204 -5.82 -4.80 8.65
C PHE A 204 -5.70 -4.84 10.16
N GLY A 205 -4.54 -4.45 10.71
CA GLY A 205 -4.28 -4.39 12.15
C GLY A 205 -3.64 -5.68 12.68
N PRO A 206 -4.41 -6.75 12.96
CA PRO A 206 -3.84 -8.02 13.40
C PRO A 206 -3.00 -8.69 12.31
N VAL A 207 -1.89 -9.30 12.71
CA VAL A 207 -1.05 -10.14 11.85
C VAL A 207 -1.88 -11.30 11.29
N GLU A 208 -2.68 -11.97 12.12
CA GLU A 208 -3.55 -13.07 11.70
C GLU A 208 -4.50 -12.64 10.56
N THR A 209 -5.15 -11.48 10.69
CA THR A 209 -6.05 -10.94 9.65
C THR A 209 -5.30 -10.67 8.34
N LEU A 210 -4.10 -10.10 8.40
CA LEU A 210 -3.28 -9.87 7.21
C LEU A 210 -2.95 -11.19 6.48
N PHE A 211 -2.58 -12.23 7.22
CA PHE A 211 -2.24 -13.52 6.63
C PHE A 211 -3.45 -14.25 6.07
N ALA A 212 -4.61 -14.16 6.73
CA ALA A 212 -5.87 -14.67 6.18
C ALA A 212 -6.21 -14.01 4.82
N VAL A 213 -5.89 -12.72 4.65
CA VAL A 213 -6.05 -12.03 3.37
C VAL A 213 -5.05 -12.52 2.32
N TYR A 214 -3.78 -12.74 2.68
CA TYR A 214 -2.82 -13.34 1.74
C TYR A 214 -3.24 -14.76 1.30
N GLU A 215 -3.73 -15.58 2.21
CA GLU A 215 -4.24 -16.92 1.92
C GLU A 215 -5.45 -16.85 0.97
N LEU A 216 -6.38 -15.93 1.22
CA LEU A 216 -7.52 -15.68 0.34
C LEU A 216 -7.08 -15.29 -1.08
N CYS A 217 -6.10 -14.39 -1.19
CA CYS A 217 -5.58 -13.96 -2.48
C CYS A 217 -4.98 -15.13 -3.27
N GLU A 218 -4.20 -15.98 -2.60
CA GLU A 218 -3.63 -17.18 -3.22
C GLU A 218 -4.70 -18.19 -3.63
N GLU A 219 -5.69 -18.46 -2.77
CA GLU A 219 -6.79 -19.38 -3.07
C GLU A 219 -7.61 -18.94 -4.29
N ARG A 220 -7.87 -17.63 -4.41
CA ARG A 220 -8.76 -17.07 -5.42
C ARG A 220 -8.06 -16.51 -6.64
N GLY A 221 -6.73 -16.50 -6.66
CA GLY A 221 -5.94 -15.89 -7.74
C GLY A 221 -6.10 -14.37 -7.84
N ILE A 222 -6.29 -13.70 -6.70
CA ILE A 222 -6.31 -12.23 -6.61
C ILE A 222 -4.87 -11.77 -6.43
N GLU A 223 -4.42 -10.80 -7.22
CA GLU A 223 -3.07 -10.26 -7.18
C GLU A 223 -2.91 -9.21 -6.07
N PRO A 224 -2.19 -9.50 -4.97
CA PRO A 224 -1.89 -8.46 -3.99
C PRO A 224 -0.76 -7.54 -4.49
N TYR A 225 -0.83 -6.27 -4.11
CA TYR A 225 0.32 -5.36 -4.13
C TYR A 225 0.35 -4.53 -2.85
N ALA A 226 1.52 -4.11 -2.39
CA ALA A 226 1.65 -3.30 -1.19
C ALA A 226 1.22 -1.85 -1.41
N GLY A 227 0.46 -1.31 -0.45
CA GLY A 227 0.22 0.12 -0.32
C GLY A 227 1.15 0.78 0.70
N GLY A 228 1.43 2.06 0.50
CA GLY A 228 2.12 2.90 1.48
C GLY A 228 1.16 3.74 2.32
N GLN A 229 1.50 3.98 3.59
CA GLN A 229 0.82 4.93 4.50
C GLN A 229 1.80 5.93 5.17
N GLY A 230 2.97 6.17 4.55
CA GLY A 230 3.96 7.09 5.11
C GLY A 230 4.67 6.53 6.35
N GLU A 231 4.97 5.23 6.34
CA GLU A 231 5.50 4.48 7.47
C GLU A 231 6.73 5.14 8.09
N LEU A 232 6.71 5.27 9.41
CA LEU A 232 7.85 5.73 10.20
C LEU A 232 8.70 4.55 10.66
N GLY A 233 9.94 4.84 11.10
CA GLY A 233 10.87 3.84 11.64
C GLY A 233 10.93 2.56 10.79
N PRO A 234 10.73 1.37 11.39
CA PRO A 234 10.87 0.07 10.72
C PRO A 234 9.75 -0.23 9.71
N GLY A 235 8.63 0.49 9.73
CA GLY A 235 7.44 0.11 8.98
C GLY A 235 7.66 0.06 7.46
N ARG A 236 8.47 0.97 6.90
CA ARG A 236 8.79 0.94 5.46
C ARG A 236 9.55 -0.34 5.07
N GLY A 237 10.52 -0.74 5.88
CA GLY A 237 11.28 -1.97 5.65
C GLY A 237 10.41 -3.22 5.81
N GLN A 238 9.47 -3.20 6.76
CA GLN A 238 8.52 -4.29 6.98
C GLN A 238 7.59 -4.51 5.79
N ILE A 239 6.99 -3.45 5.23
CA ILE A 239 6.12 -3.61 4.05
C ILE A 239 6.90 -3.98 2.79
N GLN A 240 8.15 -3.50 2.65
CA GLN A 240 9.05 -3.92 1.58
C GLN A 240 9.38 -5.41 1.69
N TYR A 241 9.65 -5.90 2.90
CA TYR A 241 9.95 -7.31 3.13
C TYR A 241 8.72 -8.20 2.92
N LEU A 242 7.52 -7.76 3.33
CA LEU A 242 6.28 -8.47 2.97
C LEU A 242 6.12 -8.54 1.44
N ALA A 243 6.29 -7.41 0.75
CA ALA A 243 6.15 -7.36 -0.69
C ALA A 243 7.17 -8.25 -1.41
N SER A 244 8.42 -8.26 -0.96
CA SER A 244 9.46 -9.08 -1.58
C SER A 244 9.23 -10.59 -1.43
N VAL A 245 8.42 -11.00 -0.45
CA VAL A 245 8.06 -12.40 -0.18
C VAL A 245 6.75 -12.80 -0.88
N PHE A 246 5.75 -11.92 -0.93
CA PHE A 246 4.40 -12.26 -1.41
C PHE A 246 4.09 -11.77 -2.81
N HIS A 247 4.58 -10.61 -3.21
CA HIS A 247 4.23 -9.95 -4.48
C HIS A 247 5.38 -9.09 -5.01
N PRO A 248 6.58 -9.68 -5.20
CA PRO A 248 7.80 -8.92 -5.52
C PRO A 248 7.75 -8.21 -6.86
N ASP A 249 6.93 -8.69 -7.81
CA ASP A 249 6.84 -8.18 -9.17
C ASP A 249 5.67 -7.21 -9.37
N ALA A 250 4.81 -7.01 -8.36
CA ALA A 250 3.63 -6.19 -8.45
C ALA A 250 3.94 -4.67 -8.37
N SER A 251 2.92 -3.85 -8.61
CA SER A 251 3.00 -2.38 -8.57
C SER A 251 3.00 -1.83 -7.13
N ASN A 252 3.97 -2.28 -6.33
CA ASN A 252 4.06 -1.98 -4.90
C ASN A 252 4.36 -0.50 -4.64
N ASP A 253 3.50 0.18 -3.88
CA ASP A 253 3.72 1.53 -3.36
C ASP A 253 4.69 1.51 -2.16
N THR A 254 5.87 0.95 -2.42
CA THR A 254 6.91 0.65 -1.45
C THR A 254 8.23 1.33 -1.75
N ALA A 255 8.22 2.40 -2.55
CA ALA A 255 9.43 3.14 -2.88
C ALA A 255 10.19 3.55 -1.60
N PRO A 256 11.54 3.59 -1.64
CA PRO A 256 12.34 4.18 -0.57
C PRO A 256 11.81 5.57 -0.20
N LYS A 257 11.80 5.93 1.10
CA LYS A 257 11.20 7.19 1.58
C LYS A 257 11.72 8.44 0.87
N ALA A 258 12.95 8.41 0.37
CA ALA A 258 13.54 9.51 -0.41
C ALA A 258 12.75 9.83 -1.69
N TYR A 259 12.00 8.87 -2.26
CA TYR A 259 11.09 9.11 -3.37
C TYR A 259 9.87 9.97 -3.02
N ASN A 260 9.61 10.22 -1.73
CA ASN A 260 8.54 11.11 -1.27
C ASN A 260 8.99 12.57 -1.12
N ALA A 261 10.27 12.87 -1.34
CA ALA A 261 10.79 14.23 -1.26
C ALA A 261 10.19 15.11 -2.37
N ALA A 262 9.98 16.40 -2.08
CA ALA A 262 9.50 17.37 -3.08
C ALA A 262 10.44 17.38 -4.30
N GLU A 263 11.75 17.44 -4.06
CA GLU A 263 12.79 17.28 -5.07
C GLU A 263 13.55 15.98 -4.82
N LEU A 264 13.67 15.14 -5.85
CA LEU A 264 14.44 13.91 -5.76
C LEU A 264 15.93 14.22 -5.84
N GLY A 265 16.69 13.77 -4.84
CA GLY A 265 18.15 13.70 -4.92
C GLY A 265 18.60 12.70 -5.98
N ASP A 266 19.92 12.61 -6.20
CA ASP A 266 20.51 11.68 -7.15
C ASP A 266 20.90 10.36 -6.46
N GLY A 267 21.07 9.28 -7.25
CA GLY A 267 21.56 7.99 -6.75
C GLY A 267 20.57 7.19 -5.90
N LEU A 268 19.27 7.50 -5.98
CA LEU A 268 18.26 6.67 -5.33
C LEU A 268 18.21 5.28 -5.99
N PRO A 269 17.95 4.20 -5.22
CA PRO A 269 17.87 2.88 -5.81
C PRO A 269 16.62 2.77 -6.70
N GLU A 270 16.76 2.12 -7.86
CA GLU A 270 15.69 1.89 -8.85
C GLU A 270 15.12 0.45 -8.75
N PRO A 271 13.88 0.21 -9.21
CA PRO A 271 13.30 -1.13 -9.25
C PRO A 271 13.78 -1.98 -10.47
N PRO A 272 13.80 -3.33 -10.36
CA PRO A 272 13.61 -4.09 -9.14
C PRO A 272 14.86 -4.00 -8.26
N ARG A 273 14.66 -3.93 -6.94
CA ARG A 273 15.70 -3.66 -5.96
C ARG A 273 15.90 -4.85 -5.02
N GLU A 274 17.14 -5.29 -4.86
CA GLU A 274 17.50 -6.21 -3.77
C GLU A 274 17.38 -5.52 -2.41
N LEU A 275 16.67 -6.18 -1.49
CA LEU A 275 16.53 -5.70 -0.12
C LEU A 275 17.65 -6.25 0.75
N ALA A 276 18.24 -5.39 1.58
CA ALA A 276 19.17 -5.81 2.62
C ALA A 276 18.36 -6.42 3.78
N ILE A 277 17.98 -7.68 3.66
CA ILE A 277 17.19 -8.39 4.67
C ILE A 277 18.11 -8.90 5.77
N ALA A 278 17.74 -8.63 7.02
CA ALA A 278 18.48 -9.14 8.16
C ALA A 278 18.38 -10.68 8.25
N ASP A 279 19.47 -11.33 8.67
CA ASP A 279 19.54 -12.79 8.86
C ASP A 279 18.45 -13.34 9.82
N ARG A 280 17.90 -12.47 10.68
CA ARG A 280 16.89 -12.81 11.68
C ARG A 280 15.87 -11.69 11.84
N GLY A 281 14.65 -12.05 12.20
CA GLY A 281 13.58 -11.09 12.45
C GLY A 281 12.70 -10.80 11.23
N PHE A 282 11.85 -9.80 11.42
CA PHE A 282 10.96 -9.23 10.41
C PHE A 282 11.39 -7.78 10.14
N ARG A 283 12.57 -7.64 9.54
CA ARG A 283 13.23 -6.35 9.34
C ARG A 283 14.27 -6.40 8.21
N LEU A 284 14.61 -5.22 7.75
CA LEU A 284 15.80 -5.00 6.93
C LEU A 284 16.99 -4.68 7.86
N ASP A 285 18.20 -4.94 7.36
CA ASP A 285 19.42 -4.35 7.90
C ASP A 285 19.36 -2.84 7.67
N GLU A 286 19.66 -2.07 8.71
CA GLU A 286 19.81 -0.63 8.52
C GLU A 286 21.07 -0.43 7.65
N PRO A 287 21.01 0.40 6.58
CA PRO A 287 22.24 0.83 5.95
C PRO A 287 23.10 1.46 7.05
N ALA A 288 24.36 1.03 7.15
CA ALA A 288 25.31 1.65 8.08
C ALA A 288 25.30 3.16 7.81
N GLY A 289 24.68 3.92 8.72
CA GLY A 289 24.66 5.38 8.69
C GLY A 289 26.03 5.95 9.01
#